data_AF-A0A2A3F547-F1
#
_entry.id   AF-A0A2A3F547-F1
#
_cell.length_a   1.000
_cell.length_b   1.000
_cell.length_c   1.000
_cell.angle_alpha   90.00
_cell.angle_beta   90.00
_cell.angle_gamma   90.00
#
_symmetry.space_group_name_H-M   'P 1'
#
loop_
_entity.id
_entity.type
_entity.pdbx_description
1 polymer ?
#
loop_
_entity_poly.entity_id
_entity_poly.type
_entity_poly.pdbx_seq_one_letter_code
_entity_poly.pdbx_strand_id
1 'polypeptide(L)'
;MPAARTLQLVEDLAVSRLDKREPVRLAYEQFLITCDRAAAYLLDDENAARRSADLKRQTAAVRLLIAREQHRIQHRGVIVLDEQRERFHARRHRTWG
;
A
#
# COMPACT_ATOMS: atom_id res chain seq x y z
N MET A 1 14.47 16.21 -27.02
CA MET A 1 13.12 15.59 -27.01
C MET A 1 12.33 16.16 -25.83
N PRO A 2 11.38 17.10 -26.03
CA PRO A 2 10.69 17.81 -24.94
C PRO A 2 9.44 17.08 -24.39
N ALA A 3 8.92 16.06 -25.07
CA ALA A 3 7.69 15.37 -24.67
C ALA A 3 7.80 14.59 -23.35
N ALA A 4 9.00 14.07 -23.02
CA ALA A 4 9.24 13.31 -21.78
C ALA A 4 9.01 14.15 -20.51
N ARG A 5 9.19 15.48 -20.59
CA ARG A 5 9.10 16.36 -19.41
C ARG A 5 7.67 16.65 -18.99
N THR A 6 6.75 16.72 -19.95
CA THR A 6 5.33 17.03 -19.68
C THR A 6 4.63 15.85 -19.01
N LEU A 7 4.98 14.62 -19.39
CA LEU A 7 4.44 13.41 -18.77
C LEU A 7 4.90 13.31 -17.31
N GLN A 8 6.20 13.53 -17.06
CA GLN A 8 6.79 13.51 -15.72
C GLN A 8 6.08 14.49 -14.76
N LEU A 9 5.74 15.69 -15.23
CA LEU A 9 5.02 16.70 -14.44
C LEU A 9 3.60 16.27 -14.07
N VAL A 10 2.89 15.60 -14.99
CA VAL A 10 1.54 15.09 -14.73
C VAL A 10 1.59 13.94 -13.72
N GLU A 11 2.59 13.07 -13.84
CA GLU A 11 2.84 11.97 -12.90
C GLU A 11 3.14 12.52 -11.50
N ASP A 12 4.05 13.49 -11.39
CA ASP A 12 4.41 14.13 -10.12
C ASP A 12 3.20 14.85 -9.48
N LEU A 13 2.36 15.50 -10.29
CA LEU A 13 1.13 16.15 -9.83
C LEU A 13 0.09 15.13 -9.33
N ALA A 14 -0.10 14.03 -10.04
CA ALA A 14 -1.03 12.97 -9.61
C ALA A 14 -0.55 12.32 -8.30
N VAL A 15 0.76 12.06 -8.19
CA VAL A 15 1.39 11.46 -7.00
C VAL A 15 1.33 12.39 -5.79
N SER A 16 1.41 13.71 -5.98
CA SER A 16 1.37 14.72 -4.91
C SER A 16 -0.03 15.02 -4.38
N ARG A 17 -1.08 14.86 -5.21
CA ARG A 17 -2.47 15.12 -4.81
C ARG A 17 -3.15 13.96 -4.09
N LEU A 18 -2.61 12.75 -4.21
CA LEU A 18 -3.16 11.57 -3.57
C LEU A 18 -2.42 11.27 -2.26
N ASP A 19 -3.15 10.93 -1.19
CA ASP A 19 -2.52 10.47 0.05
C ASP A 19 -1.71 9.19 -0.24
N LYS A 20 -0.51 9.13 0.31
CA LYS A 20 0.43 8.01 0.12
C LYS A 20 -0.20 6.64 0.38
N ARG A 21 -1.18 6.56 1.28
CA ARG A 21 -1.83 5.32 1.73
C ARG A 21 -3.15 5.02 1.00
N GLU A 22 -3.64 5.92 0.15
CA GLU A 22 -4.86 5.68 -0.63
C GLU A 22 -4.68 4.48 -1.57
N PRO A 23 -5.61 3.50 -1.57
CA PRO A 23 -5.55 2.37 -2.50
C PRO A 23 -5.43 2.79 -3.96
N VAL A 24 -6.10 3.90 -4.34
CA VAL A 24 -6.06 4.48 -5.69
C VAL A 24 -4.64 4.92 -6.06
N ARG A 25 -3.91 5.56 -5.14
CA ARG A 25 -2.52 5.97 -5.38
C ARG A 25 -1.60 4.76 -5.58
N LEU A 26 -1.76 3.71 -4.78
CA LEU A 26 -0.96 2.49 -4.91
C LEU A 26 -1.24 1.74 -6.22
N ALA A 27 -2.49 1.77 -6.70
CA ALA A 27 -2.84 1.23 -8.01
C ALA A 27 -2.23 2.06 -9.15
N TYR A 28 -2.27 3.38 -9.03
CA TYR A 28 -1.66 4.30 -9.99
C TYR A 28 -0.13 4.16 -10.04
N GLU A 29 0.57 4.13 -8.90
CA GLU A 29 2.01 3.88 -8.85
C GLU A 29 2.39 2.53 -9.46
N GLN A 30 1.56 1.49 -9.25
CA GLN A 30 1.77 0.18 -9.86
C GLN A 30 1.65 0.22 -11.39
N PHE A 31 0.73 1.02 -11.91
CA PHE A 31 0.59 1.28 -13.33
C PHE A 31 1.85 1.98 -13.89
N LEU A 32 2.33 3.05 -13.25
CA LEU A 32 3.54 3.76 -13.67
C LEU A 32 4.79 2.87 -13.67
N ILE A 33 4.98 2.05 -12.63
CA ILE A 33 6.06 1.06 -12.58
C ILE A 33 6.04 0.13 -13.80
N THR A 34 4.84 -0.22 -14.29
CA THR A 34 4.65 -1.12 -15.43
C THR A 34 4.99 -0.41 -16.74
N CYS A 35 4.54 0.84 -16.91
CA CYS A 35 4.89 1.68 -18.05
C CYS A 35 6.41 1.89 -18.15
N ASP A 36 7.07 2.25 -17.06
CA ASP A 36 8.52 2.47 -17.04
C ASP A 36 9.30 1.18 -17.36
N ARG A 37 8.82 0.00 -16.90
CA ARG A 37 9.43 -1.28 -17.29
C ARG A 37 9.27 -1.59 -18.77
N ALA A 38 8.09 -1.31 -19.32
CA ALA A 38 7.84 -1.50 -20.74
C ALA A 38 8.73 -0.58 -21.58
N ALA A 39 8.88 0.68 -21.18
CA ALA A 39 9.78 1.63 -21.83
C ALA A 39 11.24 1.16 -21.74
N ALA A 40 11.71 0.73 -20.57
CA ALA A 40 13.05 0.18 -20.41
C ALA A 40 13.29 -1.04 -21.31
N TYR A 41 12.32 -1.96 -21.40
CA TYR A 41 12.47 -3.18 -22.20
C TYR A 41 12.35 -2.95 -23.71
N LEU A 42 11.38 -2.14 -24.13
CA LEU A 42 11.06 -1.95 -25.56
C LEU A 42 11.91 -0.85 -26.21
N LEU A 43 12.36 0.13 -25.43
CA LEU A 43 13.04 1.33 -25.94
C LEU A 43 14.46 1.51 -25.38
N ASP A 44 14.95 0.56 -24.57
CA ASP A 44 16.25 0.63 -23.90
C ASP A 44 16.43 1.91 -23.04
N ASP A 45 15.31 2.43 -22.49
CA ASP A 45 15.33 3.62 -21.65
C ASP A 45 15.84 3.30 -20.23
N GLU A 46 17.15 3.45 -20.03
CA GLU A 46 17.80 3.28 -18.73
C GLU A 46 17.24 4.21 -17.64
N ASN A 47 16.74 5.39 -18.00
CA ASN A 47 16.14 6.30 -17.02
C ASN A 47 14.78 5.77 -16.58
N ALA A 48 13.99 5.19 -17.47
CA ALA A 48 12.76 4.48 -17.12
C ALA A 48 13.05 3.29 -16.19
N ALA A 49 14.12 2.52 -16.46
CA ALA A 49 14.53 1.43 -15.57
C ALA A 49 14.83 1.93 -14.14
N ARG A 50 15.57 3.06 -14.03
CA ARG A 50 15.89 3.69 -12.74
C ARG A 50 14.63 4.20 -12.03
N ARG A 51 13.76 4.93 -12.72
CA ARG A 51 12.48 5.44 -12.16
C ARG A 51 11.60 4.31 -11.65
N SER A 52 11.43 3.23 -12.41
CA SER A 52 10.67 2.05 -11.99
C SER A 52 11.22 1.43 -10.71
N ALA A 53 12.55 1.31 -10.61
CA ALA A 53 13.21 0.75 -9.43
C ALA A 53 13.01 1.63 -8.20
N ASP A 54 13.16 2.94 -8.34
CA ASP A 54 13.01 3.90 -7.25
C ASP A 54 11.56 3.96 -6.76
N LEU A 55 10.59 4.06 -7.68
CA LEU A 55 9.16 4.07 -7.34
C LEU A 55 8.75 2.76 -6.68
N LYS A 56 9.23 1.61 -7.17
CA LYS A 56 8.97 0.30 -6.54
C LYS A 56 9.45 0.24 -5.09
N ARG A 57 10.64 0.78 -4.78
CA ARG A 57 11.16 0.80 -3.40
C ARG A 57 10.28 1.65 -2.50
N GLN A 58 9.86 2.83 -2.97
CA GLN A 58 8.97 3.73 -2.24
C GLN A 58 7.60 3.08 -1.96
N THR A 59 6.95 2.53 -2.98
CA THR A 59 5.64 1.86 -2.85
C THR A 59 5.71 0.64 -1.93
N ALA A 60 6.80 -0.15 -1.97
CA ALA A 60 6.97 -1.31 -1.09
C ALA A 60 7.00 -0.92 0.40
N ALA A 61 7.68 0.17 0.74
CA ALA A 61 7.72 0.68 2.11
C ALA A 61 6.32 1.09 2.61
N VAL A 62 5.53 1.76 1.75
CA VAL A 62 4.16 2.15 2.09
C VAL A 62 3.25 0.92 2.26
N ARG A 63 3.32 -0.06 1.34
CA ARG A 63 2.53 -1.30 1.44
C ARG A 63 2.84 -2.07 2.72
N LEU A 64 4.11 -2.11 3.15
CA LEU A 64 4.51 -2.72 4.41
C LEU A 64 3.87 -2.01 5.62
N LEU A 65 3.84 -0.67 5.63
CA LEU A 65 3.21 0.09 6.70
C LEU A 65 1.70 -0.18 6.77
N ILE A 66 1.01 -0.26 5.63
CA ILE A 66 -0.41 -0.59 5.57
C ILE A 66 -0.67 -2.01 6.10
N ALA A 67 0.12 -2.99 5.65
CA ALA A 67 -0.02 -4.38 6.11
C ALA A 67 0.20 -4.51 7.62
N ARG A 68 1.18 -3.78 8.18
CA ARG A 68 1.41 -3.72 9.62
C ARG A 68 0.23 -3.14 10.38
N GLU A 69 -0.36 -2.06 9.88
CA GLU A 69 -1.53 -1.44 10.52
C GLU A 69 -2.76 -2.35 10.46
N GLN A 70 -3.01 -2.98 9.31
CA GLN A 70 -4.08 -3.97 9.17
C GLN A 70 -3.90 -5.15 10.13
N HIS A 71 -2.68 -5.67 10.25
CA HIS A 71 -2.37 -6.73 11.21
C HIS A 71 -2.63 -6.28 12.67
N ARG A 72 -2.25 -5.06 13.05
CA ARG A 72 -2.54 -4.51 14.38
C ARG A 72 -4.04 -4.41 14.66
N ILE A 73 -4.82 -3.94 13.70
CA ILE A 73 -6.27 -3.82 13.82
C ILE A 73 -6.91 -5.21 13.99
N GLN A 74 -6.53 -6.17 13.14
CA GLN A 74 -7.02 -7.54 13.22
C GLN A 74 -6.69 -8.19 14.57
N HIS A 75 -5.44 -8.08 15.02
CA HIS A 75 -4.99 -8.66 16.28
C HIS A 75 -5.70 -8.03 17.48
N ARG A 76 -5.95 -6.72 17.46
CA ARG A 76 -6.76 -6.05 18.49
C ARG A 76 -8.19 -6.58 18.52
N GLY A 77 -8.79 -6.83 17.35
CA GLY A 77 -10.12 -7.44 17.24
C GLY A 77 -10.17 -8.82 17.90
N VAL A 78 -9.16 -9.67 17.66
CA VAL A 78 -9.06 -11.00 18.28
C VAL A 78 -8.99 -10.92 19.81
N ILE A 79 -8.14 -10.04 20.36
CA ILE A 79 -8.02 -9.85 21.82
C ILE A 79 -9.38 -9.48 22.43
N VAL A 80 -10.10 -8.52 21.81
CA VAL A 80 -11.41 -8.10 22.32
C VAL A 80 -12.42 -9.26 22.30
N LEU A 81 -12.42 -10.07 21.24
CA LEU A 81 -13.32 -11.23 21.16
C LEU A 81 -13.00 -12.30 22.21
N ASP A 82 -11.72 -12.54 22.48
CA ASP A 82 -11.28 -13.46 23.53
C ASP A 82 -11.74 -12.99 24.91
N GLU A 83 -11.57 -11.70 25.23
CA GLU A 83 -12.08 -11.12 26.49
C GLU A 83 -13.61 -11.24 26.62
N GLN A 84 -14.36 -11.04 25.53
CA GLN A 84 -15.81 -11.22 25.56
C GLN A 84 -16.19 -12.69 25.79
N ARG A 85 -15.46 -13.63 25.17
CA ARG A 85 -15.67 -15.07 25.35
C ARG A 85 -15.46 -15.46 26.82
N GLU A 86 -14.37 -15.02 27.43
CA GLU A 86 -14.10 -15.27 28.86
C GLU A 86 -15.20 -14.72 29.76
N ARG A 87 -15.65 -13.49 29.52
CA ARG A 87 -16.77 -12.88 30.27
C ARG A 87 -18.07 -13.65 30.11
N PHE A 88 -18.36 -14.18 28.93
CA PHE A 88 -19.55 -14.99 28.70
C PHE A 88 -19.49 -16.30 29.50
N HIS A 89 -18.37 -17.02 29.45
CA HIS A 89 -18.19 -18.25 30.24
C HIS A 89 -18.26 -17.96 31.74
N ALA A 90 -17.62 -16.91 32.23
CA ALA A 90 -17.66 -16.53 33.64
C ALA A 90 -19.08 -16.24 34.13
N ARG A 91 -19.92 -15.56 33.32
CA ARG A 91 -21.33 -15.33 33.67
C ARG A 91 -22.10 -16.65 33.75
N ARG A 92 -21.92 -17.53 32.76
CA ARG A 92 -22.58 -18.82 32.71
C ARG A 92 -22.21 -19.69 33.92
N HIS A 93 -20.94 -19.74 34.29
CA HIS A 93 -20.52 -20.50 35.48
C HIS A 93 -21.12 -19.95 36.78
N ARG A 94 -21.42 -18.66 36.88
CA ARG A 94 -22.12 -18.07 38.04
C ARG A 94 -23.63 -18.28 38.04
N THR A 95 -24.24 -18.61 36.89
CA THR A 95 -25.70 -18.82 36.80
C THR A 95 -26.11 -20.28 37.01
N TRP A 96 -25.14 -21.21 36.96
CA TRP A 96 -25.36 -22.66 37.06
C TRP A 96 -24.65 -23.30 38.28
N GLY A 97 -24.15 -22.48 39.21
CA GLY A 97 -23.64 -22.90 40.53
C GLY A 97 -24.43 -22.21 41.63
#